data_AF-A0A931EA92-F1
#
_entry.id   AF-A0A931EA92-F1
#
_cell.length_a   1.000
_cell.length_b   1.000
_cell.length_c   1.000
_cell.angle_alpha   90.00
_cell.angle_beta   90.00
_cell.angle_gamma   90.00
#
_symmetry.space_group_name_H-M   'P 1'
#
loop_
_entity.id
_entity.type
_entity.pdbx_description
1 polymer ?
#
loop_
_entity_poly.entity_id
_entity_poly.type
_entity_poly.pdbx_seq_one_letter_code
_entity_poly.pdbx_strand_id
1 'polypeptide(L)'
;MKTLLFAALVLLKGTLYSQTIKGYSFYEKKYSQAAYPDQIIESLNLSIKEGQYAKNYYHLTYVYEDASVYSTNLSCKIKFATQSVLSAKNSNDKLLIATAYLNRAIIYYRDFGNFQKAVNDLIRSNEAYNLLEQEDLYLYHKTRYHIGVVYQHLGYNEEAIKLFESAAKYYKSQLMEPQYSAIFENHRKGYINSVYQLASCYSKLSLCQKSSSIIKQGITHLEDGVNDALERARYNELLGINYLYLKMYPQSYQYITSANQIYRKQGNKRGVISSTYYLGNFYLKTGQDLKGKQKLNEIDSLYNIHATAVNETYLAYKELLNLNDISEKDKVRFLTKSLEIDKRLNSSNNKISKLIFTKLYHSTSQKSISIKGEPLWRNAFLLFIVLYLGVNNHIKEWHIPKDKYYDLAELVTSSDSLKDVSTEKRKNKMSIEIIEDILKKLDLFEKGAGYLDKDLSLNSLAAQFNSNTAHLSYVINSKKNVRFSAYINELRIKYITNLISTDSKYRNYTVEALAKECGIVSRQSFTKQFQSFNGSTPSEFIQEVKKCSVEVNILQN
;
A
#
# COMPACT_ATOMS: atom_id res chain seq x y z
N MET A 1 19.40 -30.29 -45.39
CA MET A 1 19.92 -29.15 -44.57
C MET A 1 18.83 -28.22 -44.02
N LYS A 2 17.77 -27.89 -44.77
CA LYS A 2 16.68 -26.99 -44.31
C LYS A 2 15.75 -27.57 -43.22
N THR A 3 15.60 -28.89 -43.13
CA THR A 3 14.79 -29.57 -42.09
C THR A 3 15.49 -29.68 -40.73
N LEU A 4 16.82 -29.80 -40.71
CA LEU A 4 17.63 -29.79 -39.48
C LEU A 4 17.72 -28.39 -38.85
N LEU A 5 17.73 -27.33 -39.67
CA LEU A 5 17.69 -25.94 -39.19
C LEU A 5 16.33 -25.55 -38.57
N PHE A 6 15.23 -26.12 -39.08
CA PHE A 6 13.89 -25.87 -38.53
C PHE A 6 13.68 -26.61 -37.20
N ALA A 7 14.18 -27.84 -37.06
CA ALA A 7 14.18 -28.57 -35.79
C ALA A 7 15.06 -27.88 -34.73
N ALA A 8 16.21 -27.33 -35.11
CA ALA A 8 17.07 -26.55 -34.21
C ALA A 8 16.40 -25.22 -33.79
N LEU A 9 15.65 -24.54 -34.67
CA LEU A 9 14.90 -23.33 -34.33
C LEU A 9 13.66 -23.61 -33.47
N VAL A 10 13.02 -24.78 -33.61
CA VAL A 10 11.91 -25.21 -32.74
C VAL A 10 12.43 -25.66 -31.37
N LEU A 11 13.62 -26.27 -31.29
CA LEU A 11 14.27 -26.62 -30.03
C LEU A 11 14.88 -25.39 -29.31
N LEU A 12 15.37 -24.39 -30.05
CA LEU A 12 15.79 -23.09 -29.50
C LEU A 12 14.60 -22.23 -29.05
N LYS A 13 13.45 -22.29 -29.74
CA LYS A 13 12.20 -21.69 -29.25
C LYS A 13 11.61 -22.43 -28.04
N GLY A 14 11.76 -23.75 -27.97
CA GLY A 14 11.32 -24.56 -26.82
C GLY A 14 12.16 -24.36 -25.56
N THR A 15 13.43 -23.95 -25.70
CA THR A 15 14.35 -23.68 -24.58
C THR A 15 14.38 -22.21 -24.15
N LEU A 16 13.94 -21.28 -25.00
CA LEU A 16 13.74 -19.87 -24.64
C LEU A 16 12.34 -19.56 -24.06
N TYR A 17 11.38 -20.48 -24.16
CA TYR A 17 10.02 -20.33 -23.59
C TYR A 17 9.75 -21.20 -22.35
N SER A 18 10.77 -21.88 -21.80
CA SER A 18 10.61 -22.73 -20.60
C SER A 18 11.15 -22.13 -19.30
N GLN A 19 11.65 -20.89 -19.30
CA GLN A 19 11.66 -20.07 -18.08
C GLN A 19 10.23 -19.58 -17.80
N THR A 20 9.37 -20.54 -17.49
CA THR A 20 8.08 -20.28 -16.87
C THR A 20 8.36 -19.47 -15.61
N ILE A 21 7.92 -18.21 -15.63
CA ILE A 21 7.84 -17.37 -14.44
C ILE A 21 7.02 -18.18 -13.43
N LYS A 22 7.72 -18.80 -12.48
CA LYS A 22 7.10 -19.51 -11.38
C LYS A 22 6.45 -18.45 -10.50
N GLY A 23 5.12 -18.34 -10.63
CA GLY A 23 4.33 -17.39 -9.84
C GLY A 23 4.44 -17.66 -8.34
N TYR A 24 4.06 -16.65 -7.55
CA TYR A 24 4.02 -16.64 -6.08
C TYR A 24 3.54 -17.97 -5.44
N SER A 25 2.48 -18.58 -5.98
CA SER A 25 1.93 -19.85 -5.52
C SER A 25 2.77 -21.11 -5.81
N PHE A 26 3.68 -21.11 -6.79
CA PHE A 26 4.59 -22.24 -7.03
C PHE A 26 5.53 -22.44 -5.85
N TYR A 27 6.04 -21.33 -5.30
CA TYR A 27 6.89 -21.31 -4.13
C TYR A 27 6.06 -21.49 -2.86
N GLU A 28 4.90 -20.84 -2.76
CA GLU A 28 3.96 -21.05 -1.64
C GLU A 28 3.61 -22.53 -1.45
N LYS A 29 3.38 -23.29 -2.53
CA LYS A 29 3.07 -24.73 -2.48
C LYS A 29 4.30 -25.63 -2.24
N LYS A 30 5.49 -25.23 -2.74
CA LYS A 30 6.76 -25.94 -2.48
C LYS A 30 7.18 -25.81 -1.00
N TYR A 31 6.90 -24.68 -0.38
CA TYR A 31 7.27 -24.37 1.00
C TYR A 31 6.15 -24.64 2.02
N SER A 32 4.86 -24.63 1.61
CA SER A 32 3.75 -25.10 2.45
C SER A 32 3.82 -26.59 2.77
N GLN A 33 4.68 -27.34 2.05
CA GLN A 33 4.99 -28.74 2.29
C GLN A 33 6.26 -28.95 3.14
N ALA A 34 7.02 -27.88 3.44
CA ALA A 34 8.17 -27.99 4.32
C ALA A 34 7.69 -27.95 5.78
N ALA A 35 8.12 -28.92 6.58
CA ALA A 35 7.61 -29.12 7.93
C ALA A 35 8.01 -28.02 8.93
N TYR A 36 9.03 -27.20 8.62
CA TYR A 36 9.59 -26.20 9.55
C TYR A 36 10.09 -24.91 8.84
N PRO A 37 9.68 -23.71 9.29
CA PRO A 37 10.15 -22.43 8.74
C PRO A 37 11.68 -22.23 8.76
N ASP A 38 12.37 -22.77 9.76
CA ASP A 38 13.82 -22.57 9.93
C ASP A 38 14.64 -23.26 8.82
N GLN A 39 14.19 -24.44 8.36
CA GLN A 39 14.82 -25.17 7.25
C GLN A 39 14.63 -24.47 5.89
N ILE A 40 13.53 -23.75 5.72
CA ILE A 40 13.28 -22.92 4.53
C ILE A 40 14.25 -21.75 4.51
N ILE A 41 14.43 -21.06 5.64
CA ILE A 41 15.35 -19.92 5.75
C ILE A 41 16.80 -20.35 5.51
N GLU A 42 17.22 -21.51 6.03
CA GLU A 42 18.55 -22.06 5.77
C GLU A 42 18.80 -22.32 4.27
N SER A 43 17.83 -22.94 3.60
CA SER A 43 17.90 -23.20 2.15
C SER A 43 17.94 -21.91 1.33
N LEU A 44 17.16 -20.89 1.72
CA LEU A 44 17.16 -19.58 1.06
C LEU A 44 18.50 -18.87 1.26
N ASN A 45 19.08 -18.96 2.46
CA ASN A 45 20.38 -18.39 2.79
C ASN A 45 21.53 -18.94 1.92
N LEU A 46 21.55 -20.25 1.66
CA LEU A 46 22.50 -20.85 0.71
C LEU A 46 22.33 -20.26 -0.69
N SER A 47 21.08 -20.17 -1.16
CA SER A 47 20.77 -19.60 -2.47
C SER A 47 21.12 -18.11 -2.59
N ILE A 48 21.05 -17.35 -1.48
CA ILE A 48 21.53 -15.96 -1.41
C ILE A 48 23.05 -15.92 -1.61
N LYS A 49 23.82 -16.77 -0.92
CA LYS A 49 25.29 -16.81 -1.05
C LYS A 49 25.71 -17.10 -2.49
N GLU A 50 25.07 -18.09 -3.12
CA GLU A 50 25.31 -18.43 -4.52
C GLU A 50 25.00 -17.26 -5.47
N GLY A 51 23.84 -16.62 -5.28
CA GLY A 51 23.43 -15.46 -6.07
C GLY A 51 24.38 -14.27 -5.92
N GLN A 52 24.90 -14.03 -4.71
CA GLN A 52 25.87 -12.97 -4.42
C GLN A 52 27.22 -13.26 -5.10
N TYR A 53 27.71 -14.49 -4.97
CA TYR A 53 28.95 -14.92 -5.63
C TYR A 53 28.86 -14.78 -7.15
N ALA A 54 27.74 -15.21 -7.74
CA ALA A 54 27.50 -15.11 -9.17
C ALA A 54 27.11 -13.70 -9.65
N LYS A 55 26.93 -12.72 -8.73
CA LYS A 55 26.35 -11.40 -9.02
C LYS A 55 25.03 -11.48 -9.82
N ASN A 56 24.24 -12.51 -9.59
CA ASN A 56 22.97 -12.73 -10.29
C ASN A 56 21.85 -11.95 -9.59
N TYR A 57 21.72 -10.67 -9.95
CA TYR A 57 20.75 -9.76 -9.33
C TYR A 57 19.28 -10.13 -9.61
N TYR A 58 19.00 -10.78 -10.74
CA TYR A 58 17.68 -11.31 -11.05
C TYR A 58 17.29 -12.39 -10.03
N HIS A 59 18.15 -13.39 -9.85
CA HIS A 59 17.96 -14.48 -8.87
C HIS A 59 17.87 -13.94 -7.44
N LEU A 60 18.80 -13.06 -7.06
CA LEU A 60 18.83 -12.45 -5.73
C LEU A 60 17.54 -11.72 -5.39
N THR A 61 16.90 -11.07 -6.37
CA THR A 61 15.63 -10.40 -6.16
C THR A 61 14.58 -11.38 -5.62
N TYR A 62 14.37 -12.50 -6.31
CA TYR A 62 13.38 -13.51 -5.92
C TYR A 62 13.73 -14.18 -4.59
N VAL A 63 14.99 -14.57 -4.38
CA VAL A 63 15.37 -15.25 -3.14
C VAL A 63 15.20 -14.33 -1.92
N TYR A 64 15.52 -13.04 -2.05
CA TYR A 64 15.25 -12.08 -0.98
C TYR A 64 13.75 -11.81 -0.78
N GLU A 65 12.92 -11.86 -1.82
CA GLU A 65 11.46 -11.80 -1.67
C GLU A 65 10.96 -13.00 -0.86
N ASP A 66 11.36 -14.21 -1.23
CA ASP A 66 10.99 -15.44 -0.51
C ASP A 66 11.46 -15.37 0.95
N ALA A 67 12.71 -14.96 1.21
CA ALA A 67 13.23 -14.79 2.56
C ALA A 67 12.41 -13.77 3.38
N SER A 68 11.90 -12.71 2.74
CA SER A 68 11.01 -11.75 3.39
C SER A 68 9.64 -12.35 3.72
N VAL A 69 9.13 -13.28 2.92
CA VAL A 69 7.86 -13.96 3.18
C VAL A 69 7.99 -14.94 4.34
N TYR A 70 9.04 -15.77 4.35
CA TYR A 70 9.23 -16.83 5.35
C TYR A 70 9.83 -16.35 6.67
N SER A 71 10.48 -15.18 6.71
CA SER A 71 11.03 -14.66 7.97
C SER A 71 9.91 -14.31 8.96
N THR A 72 10.00 -14.90 10.16
CA THR A 72 9.07 -14.67 11.28
C THR A 72 9.39 -13.38 12.05
N ASN A 73 10.60 -12.83 11.86
CA ASN A 73 11.09 -11.63 12.53
C ASN A 73 10.89 -10.39 11.66
N LEU A 74 10.16 -9.41 12.19
CA LEU A 74 9.82 -8.17 11.49
C LEU A 74 11.06 -7.43 10.98
N SER A 75 12.10 -7.32 11.82
CA SER A 75 13.34 -6.62 11.47
C SER A 75 14.12 -7.34 10.36
N CYS A 76 14.06 -8.67 10.28
CA CYS A 76 14.66 -9.44 9.18
C CYS A 76 13.82 -9.35 7.90
N LYS A 77 12.49 -9.48 8.03
CA LYS A 77 11.54 -9.32 6.92
C LYS A 77 11.77 -8.02 6.14
N ILE A 78 11.90 -6.89 6.83
CA ILE A 78 12.13 -5.61 6.15
C ILE A 78 13.53 -5.49 5.53
N LYS A 79 14.55 -6.12 6.12
CA LYS A 79 15.90 -6.17 5.54
C LYS A 79 15.92 -6.96 4.25
N PHE A 80 15.35 -8.16 4.24
CA PHE A 80 15.24 -8.98 3.03
C PHE A 80 14.47 -8.25 1.93
N ALA A 81 13.31 -7.65 2.25
CA ALA A 81 12.57 -6.85 1.28
C ALA A 81 13.36 -5.64 0.75
N THR A 82 14.22 -5.04 1.59
CA THR A 82 15.10 -3.96 1.14
C THR A 82 16.20 -4.47 0.21
N GLN A 83 16.79 -5.63 0.51
CA GLN A 83 17.80 -6.26 -0.36
C GLN A 83 17.20 -6.74 -1.69
N SER A 84 15.96 -7.22 -1.69
CA SER A 84 15.20 -7.49 -2.91
C SER A 84 15.09 -6.23 -3.79
N VAL A 85 14.66 -5.09 -3.24
CA VAL A 85 14.58 -3.82 -4.01
C VAL A 85 15.94 -3.38 -4.54
N LEU A 86 17.02 -3.53 -3.77
CA LEU A 86 18.38 -3.20 -4.22
C LEU A 86 18.84 -4.12 -5.36
N SER A 87 18.57 -5.42 -5.24
CA SER A 87 18.91 -6.41 -6.27
C SER A 87 18.11 -6.16 -7.54
N ALA A 88 16.81 -5.87 -7.44
CA ALA A 88 15.96 -5.53 -8.57
C ALA A 88 16.46 -4.28 -9.31
N LYS A 89 16.94 -3.28 -8.59
CA LYS A 89 17.56 -2.10 -9.21
C LYS A 89 18.84 -2.45 -9.96
N ASN A 90 19.68 -3.28 -9.38
CA ASN A 90 20.94 -3.70 -9.99
C ASN A 90 20.73 -4.61 -11.21
N SER A 91 19.61 -5.32 -11.30
CA SER A 91 19.26 -6.09 -12.51
C SER A 91 18.81 -5.21 -13.68
N ASN A 92 18.46 -3.93 -13.42
CA ASN A 92 17.84 -2.99 -14.37
C ASN A 92 16.50 -3.46 -14.97
N ASP A 93 15.94 -4.56 -14.48
CA ASP A 93 14.66 -5.10 -14.92
C ASP A 93 13.50 -4.31 -14.30
N LYS A 94 12.73 -3.60 -15.13
CA LYS A 94 11.63 -2.74 -14.68
C LYS A 94 10.50 -3.53 -14.01
N LEU A 95 10.26 -4.78 -14.43
CA LEU A 95 9.23 -5.64 -13.85
C LEU A 95 9.65 -6.08 -12.45
N LEU A 96 10.90 -6.48 -12.27
CA LEU A 96 11.45 -6.79 -10.96
C LEU A 96 11.45 -5.58 -10.04
N ILE A 97 11.85 -4.41 -10.54
CA ILE A 97 11.84 -3.17 -9.74
C ILE A 97 10.43 -2.85 -9.26
N ALA A 98 9.44 -2.91 -10.16
CA ALA A 98 8.05 -2.66 -9.83
C ALA A 98 7.52 -3.66 -8.78
N THR A 99 7.83 -4.95 -8.95
CA THR A 99 7.41 -6.03 -8.06
C THR A 99 8.05 -5.93 -6.67
N ALA A 100 9.36 -5.69 -6.59
CA ALA A 100 10.06 -5.58 -5.33
C ALA A 100 9.58 -4.39 -4.50
N TYR A 101 9.31 -3.24 -5.16
CA TYR A 101 8.70 -2.09 -4.50
C TYR A 101 7.29 -2.39 -3.98
N LEU A 102 6.45 -3.06 -4.78
CA LEU A 102 5.13 -3.48 -4.35
C LEU A 102 5.20 -4.39 -3.12
N ASN A 103 6.05 -5.42 -3.15
CA ASN A 103 6.18 -6.38 -2.06
C ASN A 103 6.67 -5.72 -0.76
N ARG A 104 7.63 -4.79 -0.84
CA ARG A 104 8.07 -4.03 0.34
C ARG A 104 7.00 -3.06 0.84
N ALA A 105 6.19 -2.47 -0.05
CA ALA A 105 5.05 -1.66 0.37
C ALA A 105 4.03 -2.47 1.18
N ILE A 106 3.77 -3.72 0.77
CA ILE A 106 2.89 -4.64 1.49
C ILE A 106 3.40 -4.88 2.91
N ILE A 107 4.70 -5.15 3.06
CA ILE A 107 5.34 -5.32 4.37
C ILE A 107 5.18 -4.04 5.22
N TYR A 108 5.43 -2.85 4.64
CA TYR A 108 5.30 -1.60 5.38
C TYR A 108 3.91 -1.37 5.96
N TYR A 109 2.84 -1.54 5.19
CA TYR A 109 1.50 -1.29 5.72
C TYR A 109 0.97 -2.46 6.55
N ARG A 110 1.25 -3.72 6.16
CA ARG A 110 0.68 -4.90 6.82
C ARG A 110 1.37 -5.21 8.13
N ASP A 111 2.70 -5.20 8.13
CA ASP A 111 3.51 -5.71 9.23
C ASP A 111 3.97 -4.58 10.17
N PHE A 112 4.14 -3.35 9.63
CA PHE A 112 4.59 -2.18 10.41
C PHE A 112 3.52 -1.09 10.58
N GLY A 113 2.35 -1.18 9.93
CA GLY A 113 1.34 -0.11 9.94
C GLY A 113 1.83 1.23 9.37
N ASN A 114 2.96 1.23 8.64
CA ASN A 114 3.61 2.44 8.14
C ASN A 114 3.09 2.77 6.74
N PHE A 115 1.90 3.38 6.69
CA PHE A 115 1.25 3.77 5.44
C PHE A 115 2.05 4.80 4.63
N GLN A 116 2.83 5.68 5.29
CA GLN A 116 3.67 6.66 4.61
C GLN A 116 4.77 6.00 3.76
N LYS A 117 5.49 5.03 4.33
CA LYS A 117 6.52 4.28 3.58
C LYS A 117 5.87 3.39 2.52
N ALA A 118 4.75 2.75 2.83
CA ALA A 118 4.01 1.94 1.87
C ALA A 118 3.58 2.73 0.63
N VAL A 119 3.01 3.93 0.79
CA VAL A 119 2.62 4.75 -0.37
C VAL A 119 3.82 5.18 -1.20
N ASN A 120 4.92 5.58 -0.57
CA ASN A 120 6.12 5.96 -1.32
C ASN A 120 6.63 4.79 -2.18
N ASP A 121 6.54 3.56 -1.70
CA ASP A 121 6.92 2.37 -2.47
C ASP A 121 5.86 1.97 -3.51
N LEU A 122 4.56 2.17 -3.25
CA LEU A 122 3.51 1.98 -4.26
C LEU A 122 3.66 2.97 -5.43
N ILE A 123 4.03 4.23 -5.15
CA ILE A 123 4.33 5.23 -6.19
C ILE A 123 5.51 4.75 -7.04
N ARG A 124 6.61 4.32 -6.41
CA ARG A 124 7.79 3.82 -7.14
C ARG A 124 7.52 2.54 -7.92
N SER A 125 6.69 1.67 -7.37
CA SER A 125 6.21 0.47 -8.07
C SER A 125 5.47 0.85 -9.34
N ASN A 126 4.54 1.81 -9.25
CA ASN A 126 3.78 2.31 -10.38
C ASN A 126 4.65 3.09 -11.39
N GLU A 127 5.61 3.88 -10.93
CA GLU A 127 6.61 4.55 -11.79
C GLU A 127 7.42 3.53 -12.59
N ALA A 128 7.93 2.48 -11.95
CA ALA A 128 8.67 1.41 -12.61
C ALA A 128 7.78 0.60 -13.57
N TYR A 129 6.55 0.29 -13.17
CA TYR A 129 5.55 -0.35 -14.03
C TYR A 129 5.27 0.47 -15.30
N ASN A 130 5.22 1.80 -15.16
CA ASN A 130 4.94 2.68 -16.29
C ASN A 130 6.03 2.64 -17.36
N LEU A 131 7.25 2.23 -17.00
CA LEU A 131 8.41 2.08 -17.88
C LEU A 131 8.49 0.69 -18.57
N LEU A 132 7.53 -0.20 -18.34
CA LEU A 132 7.49 -1.51 -19.01
C LEU A 132 7.17 -1.36 -20.50
N GLU A 133 7.88 -2.13 -21.33
CA GLU A 133 7.60 -2.25 -22.78
C GLU A 133 6.33 -3.06 -23.05
N GLN A 134 6.11 -4.12 -22.26
CA GLN A 134 4.93 -4.98 -22.32
C GLN A 134 4.15 -4.89 -21.02
N GLU A 135 2.82 -4.78 -21.14
CA GLU A 135 1.95 -4.67 -19.98
C GLU A 135 1.85 -6.01 -19.24
N ASP A 136 2.19 -6.00 -17.95
CA ASP A 136 1.85 -7.07 -17.03
C ASP A 136 0.54 -6.74 -16.32
N LEU A 137 -0.57 -7.31 -16.80
CA LEU A 137 -1.90 -7.04 -16.24
C LEU A 137 -2.06 -7.61 -14.82
N TYR A 138 -1.38 -8.71 -14.50
CA TYR A 138 -1.44 -9.27 -13.15
C TYR A 138 -0.81 -8.30 -12.15
N LEU A 139 0.41 -7.81 -12.44
CA LEU A 139 1.10 -6.83 -11.60
C LEU A 139 0.33 -5.51 -11.52
N TYR A 140 -0.26 -5.05 -12.63
CA TYR A 140 -1.09 -3.85 -12.64
C TYR A 140 -2.27 -3.95 -11.65
N HIS A 141 -3.06 -5.02 -11.76
CA HIS A 141 -4.23 -5.21 -10.91
C HIS A 141 -3.83 -5.54 -9.46
N LYS A 142 -2.71 -6.24 -9.24
CA LYS A 142 -2.15 -6.47 -7.89
C LYS A 142 -1.75 -5.15 -7.24
N THR A 143 -1.03 -4.28 -7.97
CA THR A 143 -0.61 -2.97 -7.49
C THR A 143 -1.82 -2.10 -7.14
N ARG A 144 -2.82 -2.04 -8.01
CA ARG A 144 -4.07 -1.29 -7.76
C ARG A 144 -4.86 -1.82 -6.58
N TYR A 145 -4.94 -3.13 -6.42
CA TYR A 145 -5.54 -3.74 -5.24
C TYR A 145 -4.85 -3.21 -3.96
N HIS A 146 -3.52 -3.23 -3.90
CA HIS A 146 -2.79 -2.75 -2.72
C HIS A 146 -2.89 -1.22 -2.51
N ILE A 147 -2.97 -0.43 -3.58
CA ILE A 147 -3.31 1.00 -3.48
C ILE A 147 -4.71 1.17 -2.87
N GLY A 148 -5.68 0.36 -3.29
CA GLY A 148 -7.03 0.35 -2.73
C GLY A 148 -7.03 0.02 -1.23
N VAL A 149 -6.22 -0.94 -0.80
CA VAL A 149 -6.06 -1.28 0.63
C VAL A 149 -5.57 -0.07 1.43
N VAL A 150 -4.59 0.67 0.89
CA VAL A 150 -4.09 1.88 1.57
C VAL A 150 -5.14 2.99 1.57
N TYR A 151 -5.84 3.23 0.46
CA TYR A 151 -6.94 4.21 0.40
C TYR A 151 -8.03 3.91 1.43
N GLN A 152 -8.44 2.65 1.51
CA GLN A 152 -9.45 2.22 2.48
C GLN A 152 -8.99 2.45 3.92
N HIS A 153 -7.71 2.21 4.23
CA HIS A 153 -7.15 2.49 5.56
C HIS A 153 -7.06 3.99 5.89
N LEU A 154 -6.87 4.83 4.88
CA LEU A 154 -6.85 6.29 5.01
C LEU A 154 -8.26 6.91 4.98
N GLY A 155 -9.32 6.11 4.82
CA GLY A 155 -10.72 6.55 4.84
C GLY A 155 -11.33 6.87 3.46
N TYR A 156 -10.55 6.77 2.38
CA TYR A 156 -10.96 7.04 1.00
C TYR A 156 -11.66 5.83 0.35
N ASN A 157 -12.83 5.46 0.90
CA ASN A 157 -13.55 4.24 0.50
C ASN A 157 -14.09 4.32 -0.94
N GLU A 158 -14.54 5.49 -1.40
CA GLU A 158 -15.10 5.65 -2.75
C GLU A 158 -14.04 5.46 -3.84
N GLU A 159 -12.83 5.96 -3.61
CA GLU A 159 -11.69 5.77 -4.50
C GLU A 159 -11.17 4.33 -4.46
N ALA A 160 -11.17 3.71 -3.28
CA ALA A 160 -10.79 2.31 -3.11
C ALA A 160 -11.74 1.37 -3.87
N ILE A 161 -13.05 1.65 -3.90
CA ILE A 161 -14.05 0.88 -4.65
C ILE A 161 -13.66 0.75 -6.13
N LYS A 162 -13.27 1.85 -6.78
CA LYS A 162 -12.88 1.84 -8.21
C LYS A 162 -11.69 0.92 -8.48
N LEU A 163 -10.74 0.88 -7.54
CA LEU A 163 -9.55 0.03 -7.63
C LEU A 163 -9.89 -1.44 -7.42
N PHE A 164 -10.70 -1.75 -6.40
CA PHE A 164 -11.12 -3.11 -6.11
C PHE A 164 -12.07 -3.69 -7.16
N GLU A 165 -12.99 -2.91 -7.72
CA GLU A 165 -13.85 -3.35 -8.83
C GLU A 165 -13.01 -3.70 -10.06
N SER A 166 -12.05 -2.85 -10.40
CA SER A 166 -11.13 -3.10 -11.51
C SER A 166 -10.31 -4.38 -11.30
N ALA A 167 -9.75 -4.58 -10.11
CA ALA A 167 -8.99 -5.78 -9.77
C ALA A 167 -9.87 -7.04 -9.75
N ALA A 168 -11.05 -6.98 -9.11
CA ALA A 168 -12.00 -8.10 -9.06
C ALA A 168 -12.45 -8.51 -10.47
N LYS A 169 -12.77 -7.56 -11.35
CA LYS A 169 -13.18 -7.85 -12.73
C LYS A 169 -12.07 -8.58 -13.49
N TYR A 170 -10.83 -8.11 -13.39
CA TYR A 170 -9.68 -8.76 -14.02
C TYR A 170 -9.46 -10.17 -13.48
N TYR A 171 -9.34 -10.32 -12.15
CA TYR A 171 -9.07 -11.63 -11.58
C TYR A 171 -10.17 -12.64 -11.90
N LYS A 172 -11.44 -12.19 -11.91
CA LYS A 172 -12.58 -13.03 -12.31
C LYS A 172 -12.48 -13.50 -13.76
N SER A 173 -12.08 -12.62 -14.69
CA SER A 173 -11.97 -13.01 -16.11
C SER A 173 -10.86 -14.02 -16.38
N GLN A 174 -9.87 -14.12 -15.49
CA GLN A 174 -8.78 -15.09 -15.58
C GLN A 174 -9.11 -16.46 -14.97
N LEU A 175 -10.31 -16.64 -14.38
CA LEU A 175 -10.74 -17.92 -13.79
C LEU A 175 -11.25 -18.96 -14.81
N MET A 176 -11.00 -18.74 -16.11
CA MET A 176 -11.30 -19.71 -17.18
C MET A 176 -10.18 -20.73 -17.38
N GLU A 177 -9.03 -20.53 -16.74
CA GLU A 177 -7.87 -21.43 -16.76
C GLU A 177 -8.15 -22.76 -16.02
N PRO A 178 -7.40 -23.84 -16.31
CA PRO A 178 -7.52 -25.11 -15.59
C PRO A 178 -7.31 -24.93 -14.08
N GLN A 179 -8.25 -25.47 -13.29
CA GLN A 179 -8.42 -25.25 -11.85
C GLN A 179 -7.19 -25.60 -11.00
N TYR A 180 -6.27 -26.43 -11.48
CA TYR A 180 -5.15 -26.96 -10.69
C TYR A 180 -3.81 -26.22 -10.88
N SER A 181 -3.78 -25.14 -11.67
CA SER A 181 -2.54 -24.39 -11.90
C SER A 181 -2.23 -23.37 -10.80
N ALA A 182 -0.94 -23.17 -10.53
CA ALA A 182 -0.45 -22.10 -9.64
C ALA A 182 -0.97 -20.71 -10.09
N ILE A 183 -1.07 -20.51 -11.39
CA ILE A 183 -1.59 -19.27 -12.00
C ILE A 183 -3.07 -19.10 -11.67
N PHE A 184 -3.88 -20.15 -11.82
CA PHE A 184 -5.30 -20.13 -11.44
C PHE A 184 -5.46 -19.75 -9.96
N GLU A 185 -4.69 -20.37 -9.07
CA GLU A 185 -4.74 -20.10 -7.63
C GLU A 185 -4.44 -18.63 -7.29
N ASN A 186 -3.44 -18.04 -7.96
CA ASN A 186 -3.11 -16.62 -7.78
C ASN A 186 -4.28 -15.72 -8.22
N HIS A 187 -4.95 -16.04 -9.33
CA HIS A 187 -6.10 -15.28 -9.80
C HIS A 187 -7.33 -15.51 -8.89
N ARG A 188 -7.55 -16.73 -8.39
CA ARG A 188 -8.63 -17.04 -7.43
C ARG A 188 -8.45 -16.25 -6.14
N LYS A 189 -7.26 -16.31 -5.54
CA LYS A 189 -6.92 -15.53 -4.33
C LYS A 189 -7.01 -14.02 -4.59
N GLY A 190 -6.58 -13.55 -5.76
CA GLY A 190 -6.73 -12.16 -6.17
C GLY A 190 -8.20 -11.72 -6.24
N TYR A 191 -9.06 -12.57 -6.81
CA TYR A 191 -10.49 -12.33 -6.94
C TYR A 191 -11.18 -12.27 -5.57
N ILE A 192 -11.04 -13.30 -4.74
CA ILE A 192 -11.71 -13.35 -3.43
C ILE A 192 -11.25 -12.18 -2.53
N ASN A 193 -9.96 -11.85 -2.52
CA ASN A 193 -9.46 -10.73 -1.74
C ASN A 193 -10.04 -9.39 -2.25
N SER A 194 -10.09 -9.20 -3.57
CA SER A 194 -10.67 -7.98 -4.17
C SER A 194 -12.16 -7.84 -3.89
N VAL A 195 -12.92 -8.94 -3.98
CA VAL A 195 -14.36 -8.98 -3.68
C VAL A 195 -14.62 -8.67 -2.19
N TYR A 196 -13.84 -9.25 -1.28
CA TYR A 196 -13.94 -8.94 0.14
C TYR A 196 -13.71 -7.45 0.41
N GLN A 197 -12.62 -6.87 -0.12
CA GLN A 197 -12.30 -5.46 0.12
C GLN A 197 -13.34 -4.52 -0.49
N LEU A 198 -13.83 -4.85 -1.68
CA LEU A 198 -14.93 -4.13 -2.32
C LEU A 198 -16.19 -4.14 -1.46
N ALA A 199 -16.62 -5.33 -1.01
CA ALA A 199 -17.78 -5.47 -0.13
C ALA A 199 -17.57 -4.74 1.20
N SER A 200 -16.37 -4.78 1.76
CA SER A 200 -16.01 -4.07 2.99
C SER A 200 -16.14 -2.55 2.83
N CYS A 201 -15.72 -1.99 1.70
CA CYS A 201 -15.92 -0.57 1.40
C CYS A 201 -17.42 -0.20 1.34
N TYR A 202 -18.23 -1.01 0.65
CA TYR A 202 -19.69 -0.79 0.61
C TYR A 202 -20.33 -0.90 2.00
N SER A 203 -19.89 -1.83 2.84
CA SER A 203 -20.35 -1.96 4.23
C SER A 203 -20.04 -0.71 5.05
N LYS A 204 -18.81 -0.17 4.93
CA LYS A 204 -18.38 1.08 5.59
C LYS A 204 -19.17 2.31 5.13
N LEU A 205 -19.66 2.32 3.90
CA LEU A 205 -20.55 3.35 3.36
C LEU A 205 -22.03 3.07 3.68
N SER A 206 -22.33 2.14 4.60
CA SER A 206 -23.68 1.72 4.99
C SER A 206 -24.53 1.14 3.85
N LEU A 207 -23.91 0.77 2.73
CA LEU A 207 -24.57 0.10 1.59
C LEU A 207 -24.60 -1.43 1.82
N CYS A 208 -25.17 -1.85 2.95
CA CYS A 208 -25.11 -3.23 3.45
C CYS A 208 -25.75 -4.25 2.50
N GLN A 209 -26.84 -3.90 1.79
CA GLN A 209 -27.47 -4.82 0.82
C GLN A 209 -26.54 -5.11 -0.36
N LYS A 210 -25.92 -4.06 -0.92
CA LYS A 210 -24.95 -4.18 -2.02
C LYS A 210 -23.72 -4.97 -1.58
N SER A 211 -23.18 -4.66 -0.40
CA SER A 211 -22.08 -5.40 0.22
C SER A 211 -22.40 -6.90 0.37
N SER A 212 -23.58 -7.22 0.92
CA SER A 212 -24.04 -8.60 1.10
C SER A 212 -24.27 -9.35 -0.21
N SER A 213 -24.68 -8.66 -1.28
CA SER A 213 -24.79 -9.29 -2.61
C SER A 213 -23.41 -9.65 -3.17
N ILE A 214 -22.45 -8.71 -3.11
CA ILE A 214 -21.09 -8.90 -3.63
C ILE A 214 -20.35 -10.00 -2.87
N ILE A 215 -20.41 -9.98 -1.53
CA ILE A 215 -19.71 -10.98 -0.70
C ILE A 215 -20.26 -12.40 -0.94
N LYS A 216 -21.57 -12.55 -1.17
CA LYS A 216 -22.18 -13.84 -1.55
C LYS A 216 -21.68 -14.35 -2.90
N GLN A 217 -21.38 -13.48 -3.85
CA GLN A 217 -20.78 -13.90 -5.12
C GLN A 217 -19.33 -14.36 -4.94
N GLY A 218 -18.58 -13.76 -4.02
CA GLY A 218 -17.20 -14.19 -3.77
C GLY A 218 -17.13 -15.51 -2.99
N ILE A 219 -18.12 -15.82 -2.14
CA ILE A 219 -18.09 -17.00 -1.27
C ILE A 219 -18.10 -18.31 -2.08
N THR A 220 -18.66 -18.29 -3.29
CA THR A 220 -18.74 -19.47 -4.19
C THR A 220 -17.38 -19.86 -4.78
N HIS A 221 -16.35 -19.02 -4.60
CA HIS A 221 -14.98 -19.29 -5.07
C HIS A 221 -14.05 -19.70 -3.92
N LEU A 222 -14.58 -19.92 -2.70
CA LEU A 222 -13.83 -20.44 -1.58
C LEU A 222 -13.82 -21.96 -1.59
N GLU A 223 -12.65 -22.54 -1.33
CA GLU A 223 -12.47 -23.97 -1.12
C GLU A 223 -12.96 -24.39 0.27
N ASP A 224 -13.44 -25.62 0.37
CA ASP A 224 -13.79 -26.22 1.65
C ASP A 224 -12.53 -26.69 2.41
N GLY A 225 -12.69 -26.96 3.70
CA GLY A 225 -11.59 -27.42 4.54
C GLY A 225 -10.68 -26.28 5.06
N VAL A 226 -9.38 -26.56 5.17
CA VAL A 226 -8.43 -25.69 5.87
C VAL A 226 -7.92 -24.54 4.99
N ASN A 227 -7.82 -24.74 3.67
CA ASN A 227 -7.14 -23.83 2.74
C ASN A 227 -7.70 -22.39 2.74
N ASP A 228 -9.03 -22.24 2.86
CA ASP A 228 -9.74 -20.96 2.83
C ASP A 228 -10.52 -20.68 4.13
N ALA A 229 -10.16 -21.35 5.23
CA ALA A 229 -10.92 -21.21 6.48
C ALA A 229 -10.93 -19.76 6.99
N LEU A 230 -9.79 -19.05 6.93
CA LEU A 230 -9.70 -17.66 7.38
C LEU A 230 -10.41 -16.67 6.44
N GLU A 231 -10.36 -16.90 5.13
CA GLU A 231 -11.15 -16.20 4.11
C GLU A 231 -12.64 -16.37 4.39
N ARG A 232 -13.08 -17.61 4.60
CA ARG A 232 -14.48 -17.94 4.91
C ARG A 232 -14.95 -17.28 6.19
N ALA A 233 -14.12 -17.26 7.23
CA ALA A 233 -14.41 -16.56 8.47
C ALA A 233 -14.61 -15.06 8.24
N ARG A 234 -13.74 -14.42 7.45
CA ARG A 234 -13.85 -12.99 7.09
C ARG A 234 -15.13 -12.68 6.30
N TYR A 235 -15.49 -13.56 5.35
CA TYR A 235 -16.72 -13.44 4.57
C TYR A 235 -17.96 -13.56 5.45
N ASN A 236 -17.99 -14.57 6.32
CA ASN A 236 -19.08 -14.79 7.27
C ASN A 236 -19.20 -13.60 8.23
N GLU A 237 -18.09 -13.11 8.77
CA GLU A 237 -18.08 -11.94 9.64
C GLU A 237 -18.71 -10.73 8.94
N LEU A 238 -18.27 -10.39 7.73
CA LEU A 238 -18.81 -9.24 7.00
C LEU A 238 -20.30 -9.38 6.65
N LEU A 239 -20.75 -10.59 6.27
CA LEU A 239 -22.17 -10.89 6.10
C LEU A 239 -22.94 -10.67 7.41
N GLY A 240 -22.42 -11.20 8.51
CA GLY A 240 -23.01 -11.09 9.83
C GLY A 240 -23.15 -9.65 10.30
N ILE A 241 -22.13 -8.83 10.05
CA ILE A 241 -22.12 -7.38 10.31
C ILE A 241 -23.17 -6.68 9.46
N ASN A 242 -23.21 -6.94 8.15
CA ASN A 242 -24.21 -6.33 7.26
C ASN A 242 -25.63 -6.68 7.69
N TYR A 243 -25.90 -7.94 8.03
CA TYR A 243 -27.21 -8.37 8.52
C TYR A 243 -27.57 -7.76 9.87
N LEU A 244 -26.58 -7.51 10.74
CA LEU A 244 -26.80 -6.80 11.99
C LEU A 244 -27.35 -5.39 11.72
N TYR A 245 -26.72 -4.66 10.79
CA TYR A 245 -27.16 -3.32 10.40
C TYR A 245 -28.50 -3.32 9.65
N LEU A 246 -28.79 -4.38 8.88
CA LEU A 246 -30.08 -4.59 8.23
C LEU A 246 -31.17 -5.10 9.18
N LYS A 247 -30.88 -5.26 10.48
CA LYS A 247 -31.79 -5.81 11.50
C LYS A 247 -32.27 -7.25 11.21
N MET A 248 -31.52 -8.00 10.39
CA MET A 248 -31.75 -9.42 10.10
C MET A 248 -31.04 -10.27 11.16
N TYR A 249 -31.57 -10.21 12.39
CA TYR A 249 -30.91 -10.74 13.58
C TYR A 249 -30.58 -12.25 13.53
N PRO A 250 -31.49 -13.16 13.09
CA PRO A 250 -31.16 -14.59 13.02
C PRO A 250 -29.96 -14.88 12.11
N GLN A 251 -29.93 -14.27 10.93
CA GLN A 251 -28.84 -14.42 9.96
C GLN A 251 -27.55 -13.81 10.50
N SER A 252 -27.63 -12.62 11.10
CA SER A 252 -26.49 -11.97 11.73
C SER A 252 -25.82 -12.87 12.77
N TYR A 253 -26.60 -13.39 13.71
CA TYR A 253 -26.10 -14.30 14.75
C TYR A 253 -25.44 -15.54 14.16
N GLN A 254 -26.09 -16.19 13.19
CA GLN A 254 -25.57 -17.39 12.54
C GLN A 254 -24.19 -17.14 11.90
N TYR A 255 -24.07 -16.09 11.10
CA TYR A 255 -22.85 -15.78 10.37
C TYR A 255 -21.71 -15.30 11.29
N ILE A 256 -21.98 -14.43 12.27
CA ILE A 256 -20.96 -13.97 13.22
C ILE A 256 -20.47 -15.13 14.09
N THR A 257 -21.37 -16.00 14.56
CA THR A 257 -21.01 -17.17 15.37
C THR A 257 -20.13 -18.14 14.57
N SER A 258 -20.49 -18.41 13.31
CA SER A 258 -19.68 -19.23 12.41
C SER A 258 -18.27 -18.65 12.22
N ALA A 259 -18.16 -17.33 11.99
CA ALA A 259 -16.86 -16.66 11.86
C ALA A 259 -16.02 -16.79 13.15
N ASN A 260 -16.63 -16.52 14.32
CA ASN A 260 -15.95 -16.60 15.61
C ASN A 260 -15.39 -18.00 15.88
N GLN A 261 -16.19 -19.05 15.61
CA GLN A 261 -15.76 -20.45 15.77
C GLN A 261 -14.56 -20.77 14.89
N ILE A 262 -14.59 -20.36 13.61
CA ILE A 262 -13.46 -20.59 12.70
C ILE A 262 -12.22 -19.83 13.18
N TYR A 263 -12.35 -18.56 13.58
CA TYR A 263 -11.21 -17.80 14.10
C TYR A 263 -10.58 -18.41 15.35
N ARG A 264 -11.40 -18.93 16.28
CA ARG A 264 -10.88 -19.64 17.47
C ARG A 264 -10.13 -20.91 17.08
N LYS A 265 -10.72 -21.72 16.18
CA LYS A 265 -10.08 -22.96 15.69
C LYS A 265 -8.75 -22.69 14.99
N GLN A 266 -8.65 -21.57 14.27
CA GLN A 266 -7.44 -21.15 13.55
C GLN A 266 -6.48 -20.30 14.39
N GLY A 267 -6.76 -20.07 15.68
CA GLY A 267 -5.91 -19.24 16.55
C GLY A 267 -5.83 -17.76 16.16
N ASN A 268 -6.76 -17.25 15.35
CA ASN A 268 -6.76 -15.87 14.86
C ASN A 268 -7.34 -14.90 15.90
N LYS A 269 -6.50 -14.45 16.83
CA LYS A 269 -6.91 -13.57 17.95
C LYS A 269 -7.64 -12.30 17.50
N ARG A 270 -7.18 -11.65 16.43
CA ARG A 270 -7.80 -10.42 15.90
C ARG A 270 -9.23 -10.68 15.42
N GLY A 271 -9.45 -11.74 14.66
CA GLY A 271 -10.78 -12.16 14.22
C GLY A 271 -11.68 -12.56 15.38
N VAL A 272 -11.14 -13.21 16.42
CA VAL A 272 -11.90 -13.52 17.64
C VAL A 272 -12.38 -12.24 18.33
N ILE A 273 -11.50 -11.26 18.53
CA ILE A 273 -11.86 -9.96 19.12
C ILE A 273 -12.97 -9.27 18.32
N SER A 274 -12.77 -9.15 17.00
CA SER A 274 -13.74 -8.50 16.10
C SER A 274 -15.11 -9.18 16.14
N SER A 275 -15.16 -10.49 15.91
CA SER A 275 -16.42 -11.23 15.90
C SER A 275 -17.09 -11.27 17.29
N THR A 276 -16.33 -11.32 18.39
CA THR A 276 -16.87 -11.20 19.75
C THR A 276 -17.49 -9.82 20.01
N TYR A 277 -16.88 -8.73 19.50
CA TYR A 277 -17.47 -7.39 19.56
C TYR A 277 -18.82 -7.33 18.85
N TYR A 278 -18.93 -7.90 17.65
CA TYR A 278 -20.20 -7.91 16.92
C TYR A 278 -21.25 -8.83 17.55
N LEU A 279 -20.87 -9.94 18.21
CA LEU A 279 -21.79 -10.71 19.06
C LEU A 279 -22.29 -9.90 20.25
N GLY A 280 -21.42 -9.11 20.89
CA GLY A 280 -21.81 -8.19 21.95
C GLY A 280 -22.86 -7.19 21.46
N ASN A 281 -22.60 -6.53 20.33
CA ASN A 281 -23.56 -5.62 19.69
C ASN A 281 -24.88 -6.28 19.32
N PHE A 282 -24.84 -7.52 18.81
CA PHE A 282 -26.04 -8.29 18.53
C PHE A 282 -26.91 -8.47 19.78
N TYR A 283 -26.31 -8.86 20.91
CA TYR A 283 -27.06 -9.04 22.15
C TYR A 283 -27.64 -7.72 22.68
N LEU A 284 -26.85 -6.64 22.67
CA LEU A 284 -27.34 -5.31 23.07
C LEU A 284 -28.51 -4.86 22.19
N LYS A 285 -28.41 -4.99 20.86
CA LYS A 285 -29.49 -4.60 19.92
C LYS A 285 -30.75 -5.47 20.00
N THR A 286 -30.65 -6.66 20.59
CA THR A 286 -31.78 -7.58 20.80
C THR A 286 -32.31 -7.56 22.23
N GLY A 287 -31.87 -6.60 23.07
CA GLY A 287 -32.34 -6.41 24.44
C GLY A 287 -31.77 -7.42 25.45
N GLN A 288 -30.71 -8.15 25.08
CA GLN A 288 -30.03 -9.12 25.94
C GLN A 288 -28.80 -8.49 26.60
N ASP A 289 -29.01 -7.40 27.35
CA ASP A 289 -27.94 -6.51 27.80
C ASP A 289 -26.86 -7.20 28.63
N LEU A 290 -27.26 -8.13 29.51
CA LEU A 290 -26.31 -8.92 30.31
C LEU A 290 -25.36 -9.74 29.43
N LYS A 291 -25.89 -10.40 28.39
CA LYS A 291 -25.05 -11.19 27.45
C LYS A 291 -24.16 -10.28 26.60
N GLY A 292 -24.70 -9.12 26.20
CA GLY A 292 -23.94 -8.09 25.48
C GLY A 292 -22.74 -7.61 26.29
N LYS A 293 -22.96 -7.21 27.55
CA LYS A 293 -21.92 -6.78 28.49
C LYS A 293 -20.90 -7.89 28.75
N GLN A 294 -21.34 -9.14 28.93
CA GLN A 294 -20.43 -10.28 29.09
C GLN A 294 -19.51 -10.45 27.87
N LYS A 295 -20.05 -10.37 26.66
CA LYS A 295 -19.26 -10.47 25.42
C LYS A 295 -18.28 -9.32 25.26
N LEU A 296 -18.68 -8.09 25.58
CA LEU A 296 -17.77 -6.95 25.53
C LEU A 296 -16.65 -7.03 26.57
N ASN A 297 -16.95 -7.50 27.78
CA ASN A 297 -15.93 -7.75 28.82
C ASN A 297 -14.97 -8.88 28.43
N GLU A 298 -15.42 -9.90 27.68
CA GLU A 298 -14.56 -10.95 27.14
C GLU A 298 -13.41 -10.39 26.28
N ILE A 299 -13.62 -9.26 25.60
CA ILE A 299 -12.58 -8.62 24.79
C ILE A 299 -11.41 -8.12 25.67
N ASP A 300 -11.68 -7.72 26.92
CA ASP A 300 -10.65 -7.22 27.82
C ASP A 300 -9.63 -8.30 28.18
N SER A 301 -10.06 -9.57 28.31
CA SER A 301 -9.16 -10.70 28.58
C SER A 301 -8.43 -11.19 27.33
N LEU A 302 -8.99 -10.95 26.14
CA LEU A 302 -8.36 -11.25 24.86
C LEU A 302 -7.34 -10.20 24.43
N TYR A 303 -7.49 -8.96 24.92
CA TYR A 303 -6.62 -7.84 24.59
C TYR A 303 -5.27 -7.96 25.29
N ASN A 304 -4.21 -8.05 24.51
CA ASN A 304 -2.84 -7.84 24.99
C ASN A 304 -2.32 -6.52 24.39
N ILE A 305 -1.89 -5.60 25.26
CA ILE A 305 -1.38 -4.27 24.92
C ILE A 305 -0.25 -4.33 23.86
N HIS A 306 0.42 -5.47 23.69
CA HIS A 306 1.52 -5.66 22.74
C HIS A 306 1.14 -6.32 21.41
N ALA A 307 -0.11 -6.78 21.24
CA ALA A 307 -0.56 -7.49 20.04
C ALA A 307 -1.66 -6.69 19.32
N THR A 308 -1.23 -5.80 18.42
CA THR A 308 -2.03 -5.06 17.42
C THR A 308 -3.30 -4.35 17.92
N ALA A 309 -3.28 -3.02 17.94
CA ALA A 309 -4.46 -2.22 18.19
C ALA A 309 -5.58 -2.55 17.18
N VAL A 310 -6.74 -3.00 17.67
CA VAL A 310 -7.91 -3.35 16.86
C VAL A 310 -8.99 -2.28 17.12
N ASN A 311 -9.61 -1.77 16.05
CA ASN A 311 -10.63 -0.71 16.15
C ASN A 311 -11.83 -1.19 16.99
N GLU A 312 -12.21 -2.45 16.85
CA GLU A 312 -13.28 -3.09 17.60
C GLU A 312 -13.00 -3.14 19.11
N THR A 313 -11.73 -3.19 19.55
CA THR A 313 -11.38 -3.07 20.98
C THR A 313 -11.64 -1.67 21.51
N TYR A 314 -11.28 -0.64 20.74
CA TYR A 314 -11.59 0.75 21.10
C TYR A 314 -13.10 0.98 21.18
N LEU A 315 -13.84 0.47 20.19
CA LEU A 315 -15.29 0.56 20.17
C LEU A 315 -15.92 -0.21 21.34
N ALA A 316 -15.42 -1.41 21.67
CA ALA A 316 -15.91 -2.17 22.82
C ALA A 316 -15.78 -1.40 24.14
N TYR A 317 -14.64 -0.76 24.38
CA TYR A 317 -14.47 0.07 25.58
C TYR A 317 -15.39 1.29 25.58
N LYS A 318 -15.60 1.94 24.44
CA LYS A 318 -16.58 3.04 24.32
C LYS A 318 -18.01 2.58 24.62
N GLU A 319 -18.42 1.44 24.07
CA GLU A 319 -19.76 0.88 24.34
C GLU A 319 -19.92 0.50 25.80
N LEU A 320 -18.91 -0.12 26.42
CA LEU A 320 -18.91 -0.40 27.85
C LEU A 320 -19.10 0.90 28.65
N LEU A 321 -18.32 1.94 28.37
CA LEU A 321 -18.42 3.23 29.08
C LEU A 321 -19.80 3.90 29.02
N ASN A 322 -20.62 3.57 28.02
CA ASN A 322 -21.98 4.09 27.88
C ASN A 322 -23.03 3.30 28.69
N LEU A 323 -22.66 2.17 29.30
CA LEU A 323 -23.56 1.37 30.14
C LEU A 323 -23.69 1.99 31.54
N ASN A 324 -24.94 2.06 32.04
CA ASN A 324 -25.26 2.71 33.33
C ASN A 324 -24.61 2.03 34.55
N ASP A 325 -24.39 0.71 34.51
CA ASP A 325 -23.93 -0.09 35.65
C ASP A 325 -22.41 -0.40 35.62
N ILE A 326 -21.56 0.62 35.48
CA ILE A 326 -20.10 0.45 35.52
C ILE A 326 -19.49 1.08 36.77
N SER A 327 -18.62 0.31 37.45
CA SER A 327 -17.86 0.79 38.60
C SER A 327 -16.88 1.91 38.21
N GLU A 328 -16.65 2.90 39.07
CA GLU A 328 -15.69 3.99 38.80
C GLU A 328 -14.29 3.46 38.47
N LYS A 329 -13.87 2.37 39.11
CA LYS A 329 -12.61 1.69 38.81
C LYS A 329 -12.55 1.17 37.37
N ASP A 330 -13.62 0.55 36.89
CA ASP A 330 -13.71 0.04 35.53
C ASP A 330 -13.81 1.18 34.51
N LYS A 331 -14.50 2.29 34.83
CA LYS A 331 -14.53 3.49 33.97
C LYS A 331 -13.13 4.03 33.71
N VAL A 332 -12.35 4.26 34.77
CA VAL A 332 -10.97 4.75 34.65
C VAL A 332 -10.11 3.78 33.84
N ARG A 333 -10.24 2.47 34.08
CA ARG A 333 -9.51 1.43 33.34
C ARG A 333 -9.84 1.48 31.85
N PHE A 334 -11.12 1.48 31.48
CA PHE A 334 -11.56 1.48 30.07
C PHE A 334 -11.23 2.80 29.38
N LEU A 335 -11.37 3.95 30.05
CA LEU A 335 -10.93 5.25 29.53
C LEU A 335 -9.44 5.24 29.21
N THR A 336 -8.60 4.80 30.15
CA THR A 336 -7.15 4.73 29.97
C THR A 336 -6.77 3.85 28.78
N LYS A 337 -7.33 2.64 28.69
CA LYS A 337 -7.09 1.72 27.58
C LYS A 337 -7.59 2.30 26.24
N SER A 338 -8.76 2.93 26.22
CA SER A 338 -9.31 3.54 25.00
C SER A 338 -8.45 4.68 24.47
N LEU A 339 -7.91 5.53 25.36
CA LEU A 339 -6.98 6.62 25.01
C LEU A 339 -5.65 6.09 24.50
N GLU A 340 -5.13 4.99 25.06
CA GLU A 340 -3.92 4.35 24.57
C GLU A 340 -4.10 3.82 23.14
N ILE A 341 -5.24 3.15 22.88
CA ILE A 341 -5.58 2.67 21.53
C ILE A 341 -5.78 3.85 20.58
N ASP A 342 -6.53 4.87 20.99
CA ASP A 342 -6.79 6.07 20.18
C ASP A 342 -5.49 6.78 19.80
N LYS A 343 -4.56 6.95 20.75
CA LYS A 343 -3.22 7.52 20.48
C LYS A 343 -2.45 6.70 19.45
N ARG A 344 -2.52 5.37 19.49
CA ARG A 344 -1.87 4.50 18.51
C ARG A 344 -2.55 4.56 17.13
N LEU A 345 -3.88 4.64 17.09
CA LEU A 345 -4.64 4.77 15.84
C LEU A 345 -4.50 6.15 15.19
N ASN A 346 -4.42 7.22 15.99
CA ASN A 346 -4.48 8.62 15.52
C ASN A 346 -3.11 9.30 15.37
N SER A 347 -2.03 8.79 15.98
CA SER A 347 -0.69 9.39 15.86
C SER A 347 -0.12 9.37 14.43
N SER A 348 -0.73 8.64 13.49
CA SER A 348 -0.26 8.48 12.11
C SER A 348 -1.05 9.24 11.04
N ASN A 349 -2.31 9.68 11.26
CA ASN A 349 -3.25 9.74 10.12
C ASN A 349 -3.77 11.10 9.60
N ASN A 350 -3.94 12.18 10.36
CA ASN A 350 -4.86 13.25 9.85
C ASN A 350 -4.27 14.36 8.96
N LYS A 351 -2.98 14.69 9.03
CA LYS A 351 -2.36 15.69 8.12
C LYS A 351 -1.50 15.07 7.02
N ILE A 352 -0.97 13.88 7.28
CA ILE A 352 -0.10 13.13 6.37
C ILE A 352 -0.94 12.42 5.28
N SER A 353 -2.14 11.94 5.62
CA SER A 353 -3.03 11.21 4.69
C SER A 353 -3.43 12.00 3.44
N LYS A 354 -3.78 13.29 3.57
CA LYS A 354 -4.24 14.09 2.42
C LYS A 354 -3.14 14.32 1.38
N LEU A 355 -1.91 14.61 1.80
CA LEU A 355 -0.78 14.79 0.89
C LEU A 355 -0.36 13.46 0.25
N ILE A 356 -0.24 12.40 1.06
CA ILE A 356 0.02 11.04 0.60
C ILE A 356 -1.01 10.65 -0.47
N PHE A 357 -2.30 10.83 -0.16
CA PHE A 357 -3.39 10.52 -1.06
C PHE A 357 -3.25 11.30 -2.37
N THR A 358 -3.02 12.60 -2.30
CA THR A 358 -2.86 13.44 -3.49
C THR A 358 -1.73 12.92 -4.40
N LYS A 359 -0.57 12.57 -3.82
CA LYS A 359 0.56 12.00 -4.57
C LYS A 359 0.21 10.67 -5.23
N LEU A 360 -0.42 9.75 -4.48
CA LEU A 360 -0.81 8.43 -4.98
C LEU A 360 -1.93 8.51 -6.02
N TYR A 361 -2.88 9.42 -5.84
CA TYR A 361 -3.96 9.69 -6.79
C TYR A 361 -3.40 10.17 -8.12
N HIS A 362 -2.47 11.13 -8.09
CA HIS A 362 -1.80 11.58 -9.31
C HIS A 362 -0.99 10.47 -9.98
N SER A 363 -0.24 9.65 -9.24
CA SER A 363 0.54 8.55 -9.85
C SER A 363 -0.36 7.51 -10.52
N THR A 364 -1.51 7.19 -9.92
CA THR A 364 -2.47 6.24 -10.51
C THR A 364 -3.26 6.79 -11.70
N SER A 365 -3.40 8.11 -11.81
CA SER A 365 -4.17 8.77 -12.88
C SER A 365 -3.38 8.97 -14.17
N GLN A 366 -2.04 8.89 -14.14
CA GLN A 366 -1.19 9.18 -15.30
C GLN A 366 -1.15 8.08 -16.37
N LYS A 367 -1.58 6.85 -16.06
CA LYS A 367 -1.67 5.74 -17.04
C LYS A 367 -3.06 5.10 -16.93
N SER A 368 -4.07 5.74 -17.54
CA SER A 368 -5.27 4.98 -17.91
C SER A 368 -4.80 3.91 -18.89
N ILE A 369 -4.96 2.62 -18.58
CA ILE A 369 -4.82 1.58 -19.59
C ILE A 369 -5.59 2.09 -20.80
N SER A 370 -4.90 2.26 -21.92
CA SER A 370 -5.56 2.36 -23.20
C SER A 370 -6.24 1.02 -23.39
N ILE A 371 -7.44 0.87 -22.82
CA ILE A 371 -8.38 -0.09 -23.34
C ILE A 371 -8.43 0.36 -24.79
N LYS A 372 -7.90 -0.46 -25.70
CA LYS A 372 -8.20 -0.35 -27.13
C LYS A 372 -9.70 -0.60 -27.24
N GLY A 373 -10.50 0.36 -26.76
CA GLY A 373 -11.86 0.52 -27.17
C GLY A 373 -11.73 0.71 -28.65
N GLU A 374 -12.31 -0.24 -29.38
CA GLU A 374 -12.45 -0.15 -30.81
C GLU A 374 -12.79 1.30 -31.16
N PRO A 375 -11.97 1.95 -31.98
CA PRO A 375 -12.03 3.39 -32.07
C PRO A 375 -13.45 3.82 -32.41
N LEU A 376 -14.04 4.68 -31.57
CA LEU A 376 -15.36 5.26 -31.83
C LEU A 376 -15.41 5.92 -33.22
N TRP A 377 -14.26 6.39 -33.73
CA TRP A 377 -14.12 6.91 -35.09
C TRP A 377 -14.41 5.87 -36.17
N ARG A 378 -14.20 4.56 -35.96
CA ARG A 378 -14.60 3.53 -36.95
C ARG A 378 -16.11 3.45 -37.10
N ASN A 379 -16.84 3.45 -35.99
CA ASN A 379 -18.30 3.40 -36.01
C ASN A 379 -18.88 4.74 -36.49
N ALA A 380 -18.27 5.86 -36.10
CA ALA A 380 -18.64 7.18 -36.60
C ALA A 380 -18.33 7.32 -38.10
N PHE A 381 -17.25 6.71 -38.60
CA PHE A 381 -16.88 6.70 -40.01
C PHE A 381 -17.83 5.83 -40.84
N LEU A 382 -18.26 4.68 -40.33
CA LEU A 382 -19.30 3.86 -40.96
C LEU A 382 -20.64 4.61 -41.00
N LEU A 383 -21.02 5.28 -39.91
CA LEU A 383 -22.23 6.10 -39.88
C LEU A 383 -22.14 7.31 -40.83
N PHE A 384 -20.96 7.93 -40.93
CA PHE A 384 -20.68 9.00 -41.86
C PHE A 384 -20.78 8.53 -43.31
N ILE A 385 -20.28 7.33 -43.65
CA ILE A 385 -20.44 6.74 -44.98
C ILE A 385 -21.92 6.50 -45.29
N VAL A 386 -22.68 5.96 -44.34
CA VAL A 386 -24.12 5.71 -44.51
C VAL A 386 -24.89 7.01 -44.71
N LEU A 387 -24.59 8.04 -43.91
CA LEU A 387 -25.18 9.38 -44.06
C LEU A 387 -24.77 10.06 -45.36
N TYR A 388 -23.49 9.96 -45.75
CA TYR A 388 -22.98 10.53 -47.00
C TYR A 388 -23.63 9.86 -48.22
N LEU A 389 -23.76 8.53 -48.22
CA LEU A 389 -24.45 7.80 -49.29
C LEU A 389 -25.95 8.11 -49.30
N GLY A 390 -26.59 8.21 -48.14
CA GLY A 390 -27.98 8.61 -48.00
C GLY A 390 -28.23 10.02 -48.53
N VAL A 391 -27.39 10.99 -48.14
CA VAL A 391 -27.44 12.38 -48.60
C VAL A 391 -27.13 12.49 -50.09
N ASN A 392 -26.13 11.78 -50.62
CA ASN A 392 -25.85 11.79 -52.07
C ASN A 392 -26.96 11.15 -52.90
N ASN A 393 -27.64 10.12 -52.39
CA ASN A 393 -28.82 9.57 -53.06
C ASN A 393 -29.99 10.56 -52.99
N HIS A 394 -30.19 11.26 -51.87
CA HIS A 394 -31.24 12.26 -51.70
C HIS A 394 -30.98 13.55 -52.51
N ILE A 395 -29.71 13.96 -52.69
CA ILE A 395 -29.30 15.12 -53.49
C ILE A 395 -29.40 14.83 -55.01
N LYS A 396 -29.28 13.56 -55.43
CA LYS A 396 -29.56 13.17 -56.82
C LYS A 396 -31.04 13.28 -57.20
N GLU A 397 -31.96 13.17 -56.23
CA GLU A 397 -33.40 13.35 -56.46
C GLU A 397 -33.85 14.82 -56.41
N TRP A 398 -33.02 15.73 -55.88
CA TRP A 398 -33.35 17.16 -55.74
C TRP A 398 -32.38 18.04 -56.54
N HIS A 399 -32.49 18.01 -57.87
CA HIS A 399 -31.90 19.07 -58.71
C HIS A 399 -32.85 20.28 -58.76
N ILE A 400 -32.62 21.25 -57.87
CA ILE A 400 -33.15 22.62 -58.00
C ILE A 400 -31.97 23.53 -58.42
N PRO A 401 -32.10 24.38 -59.45
CA PRO A 401 -30.98 25.14 -60.02
C PRO A 401 -30.44 26.21 -59.06
N LYS A 402 -29.11 26.33 -59.01
CA LYS A 402 -28.40 27.41 -58.31
C LYS A 402 -28.50 28.70 -59.10
N ASP A 403 -29.25 29.67 -58.60
CA ASP A 403 -28.94 31.07 -58.82
C ASP A 403 -29.16 31.84 -57.52
N LYS A 404 -28.28 32.82 -57.30
CA LYS A 404 -28.37 33.91 -56.32
C LYS A 404 -27.94 33.61 -54.86
N TYR A 405 -26.66 33.84 -54.56
CA TYR A 405 -26.19 35.10 -53.93
C TYR A 405 -24.81 34.91 -53.29
N TYR A 406 -23.81 35.60 -53.84
CA TYR A 406 -22.69 36.15 -53.06
C TYR A 406 -22.92 37.66 -52.91
N ASP A 407 -22.37 38.15 -51.81
CA ASP A 407 -21.90 39.51 -51.53
C ASP A 407 -22.72 40.40 -50.59
N LEU A 408 -21.89 41.09 -49.78
CA LEU A 408 -22.10 42.23 -48.90
C LEU A 408 -22.43 41.86 -47.43
N ALA A 409 -21.66 42.27 -46.41
CA ALA A 409 -20.61 43.25 -46.39
C ALA A 409 -19.70 43.07 -45.17
N GLU A 410 -18.41 43.06 -45.46
CA GLU A 410 -17.34 43.58 -44.63
C GLU A 410 -17.47 45.10 -44.58
N LEU A 411 -17.84 45.67 -43.44
CA LEU A 411 -17.66 47.09 -43.10
C LEU A 411 -17.99 47.29 -41.62
N VAL A 412 -16.95 47.55 -40.83
CA VAL A 412 -16.84 48.58 -39.78
C VAL A 412 -15.64 48.18 -38.91
N THR A 413 -14.50 48.77 -39.23
CA THR A 413 -13.36 48.98 -38.33
C THR A 413 -13.41 50.41 -37.78
N SER A 414 -12.65 50.63 -36.69
CA SER A 414 -12.40 51.88 -35.92
C SER A 414 -13.46 52.17 -34.83
N SER A 415 -13.15 52.55 -33.59
CA SER A 415 -11.97 53.19 -32.93
C SER A 415 -12.18 53.05 -31.39
N ASP A 416 -11.22 52.71 -30.54
CA ASP A 416 -10.26 53.56 -29.78
C ASP A 416 -10.44 53.55 -28.23
N SER A 417 -9.29 53.38 -27.56
CA SER A 417 -8.81 53.89 -26.25
C SER A 417 -9.58 53.66 -24.92
N LEU A 418 -8.88 53.13 -23.91
CA LEU A 418 -8.33 53.87 -22.74
C LEU A 418 -7.60 52.92 -21.74
N LYS A 419 -6.48 53.39 -21.19
CA LYS A 419 -5.76 52.83 -20.02
C LYS A 419 -6.34 53.44 -18.73
N ASP A 420 -6.34 52.74 -17.59
CA ASP A 420 -5.30 52.85 -16.54
C ASP A 420 -5.73 52.37 -15.11
N VAL A 421 -4.73 51.95 -14.32
CA VAL A 421 -4.53 51.93 -12.83
C VAL A 421 -5.21 50.90 -11.87
N SER A 422 -4.36 49.97 -11.38
CA SER A 422 -4.23 49.43 -9.99
C SER A 422 -5.34 48.53 -9.39
N THR A 423 -5.15 47.57 -8.47
CA THR A 423 -4.19 47.36 -7.37
C THR A 423 -4.03 45.87 -7.00
N GLU A 424 -2.79 45.49 -6.68
CA GLU A 424 -2.31 44.55 -5.65
C GLU A 424 -3.13 43.34 -5.15
N LYS A 425 -2.53 42.16 -5.31
CA LYS A 425 -2.20 41.24 -4.20
C LYS A 425 -1.00 40.36 -4.57
N ARG A 426 0.22 40.81 -4.20
CA ARG A 426 1.47 40.04 -4.33
C ARG A 426 1.42 38.82 -3.40
N LYS A 427 1.32 37.62 -3.98
CA LYS A 427 1.88 36.40 -3.37
C LYS A 427 3.29 36.23 -3.93
N ASN A 428 4.29 36.21 -3.06
CA ASN A 428 5.70 35.94 -3.38
C ASN A 428 5.83 34.70 -4.26
N LYS A 429 6.07 34.91 -5.56
CA LYS A 429 6.45 33.87 -6.52
C LYS A 429 7.98 33.88 -6.56
N MET A 430 8.61 33.12 -5.67
CA MET A 430 10.04 32.81 -5.77
C MET A 430 10.31 32.23 -7.16
N SER A 431 11.35 32.69 -7.87
CA SER A 431 11.65 32.21 -9.21
C SER A 431 11.97 30.71 -9.17
N ILE A 432 11.56 29.99 -10.21
CA ILE A 432 11.75 28.54 -10.33
C ILE A 432 13.25 28.18 -10.24
N GLU A 433 14.10 29.03 -10.83
CA GLU A 433 15.56 28.89 -10.80
C GLU A 433 16.16 28.87 -9.39
N ILE A 434 15.68 29.75 -8.48
CA ILE A 434 16.15 29.78 -7.08
C ILE A 434 15.74 28.49 -6.34
N ILE A 435 14.55 27.97 -6.64
CA ILE A 435 14.06 26.73 -6.03
C ILE A 435 14.92 25.55 -6.48
N GLU A 436 15.23 25.46 -7.78
CA GLU A 436 16.03 24.39 -8.35
C GLU A 436 17.49 24.41 -7.86
N ASP A 437 18.10 25.60 -7.75
CA ASP A 437 19.44 25.76 -7.19
C ASP A 437 19.52 25.29 -5.72
N ILE A 438 18.56 25.70 -4.88
CA ILE A 438 18.52 25.26 -3.47
C ILE A 438 18.30 23.74 -3.38
N LEU A 439 17.47 23.15 -4.26
CA LEU A 439 17.26 21.70 -4.28
C LEU A 439 18.54 20.93 -4.65
N LYS A 440 19.31 21.43 -5.63
CA LYS A 440 20.58 20.84 -6.01
C LYS A 440 21.61 20.91 -4.87
N LYS A 441 21.68 22.04 -4.18
CA LYS A 441 22.54 22.23 -3.00
C LYS A 441 22.14 21.32 -1.84
N LEU A 442 20.84 21.13 -1.60
CA LEU A 442 20.34 20.17 -0.61
C LEU A 442 20.75 18.72 -0.95
N ASP A 443 20.67 18.32 -2.22
CA ASP A 443 21.09 16.97 -2.65
C ASP A 443 22.59 16.74 -2.41
N LEU A 444 23.44 17.72 -2.73
CA LEU A 444 24.87 17.66 -2.44
C LEU A 444 25.16 17.64 -0.94
N PHE A 445 24.44 18.43 -0.15
CA PHE A 445 24.55 18.46 1.30
C PHE A 445 24.16 17.13 1.95
N GLU A 446 23.08 16.50 1.47
CA GLU A 446 22.65 15.16 1.92
C GLU A 446 23.73 14.11 1.61
N LYS A 447 24.34 14.16 0.41
CA LYS A 447 25.41 13.24 0.03
C LYS A 447 26.70 13.46 0.83
N GLY A 448 27.00 14.70 1.18
CA GLY A 448 28.19 15.08 1.96
C GLY A 448 28.06 14.86 3.46
N ALA A 449 26.93 14.34 3.96
CA ALA A 449 26.67 14.10 5.38
C ALA A 449 26.83 15.34 6.30
N GLY A 450 26.71 16.56 5.76
CA GLY A 450 26.83 17.80 6.53
C GLY A 450 25.77 17.96 7.63
N TYR A 451 24.68 17.17 7.57
CA TYR A 451 23.66 17.10 8.60
C TYR A 451 24.14 16.48 9.92
N LEU A 452 25.31 15.85 9.96
CA LEU A 452 25.89 15.28 11.19
C LEU A 452 26.52 16.31 12.11
N ASP A 453 26.77 17.53 11.62
CA ASP A 453 27.29 18.62 12.45
C ASP A 453 26.28 19.01 13.54
N LYS A 454 26.70 18.91 14.81
CA LYS A 454 25.88 19.20 16.00
C LYS A 454 25.47 20.68 16.07
N ASP A 455 26.26 21.58 15.49
CA ASP A 455 26.05 23.03 15.56
C ASP A 455 25.29 23.56 14.33
N LEU A 456 24.81 22.65 13.47
CA LEU A 456 24.03 22.98 12.28
C LEU A 456 22.72 23.70 12.65
N SER A 457 22.53 24.88 12.06
CA SER A 457 21.32 25.69 12.16
C SER A 457 20.82 26.07 10.77
N LEU A 458 19.57 26.54 10.69
CA LEU A 458 19.02 27.05 9.43
C LEU A 458 19.87 28.23 8.90
N ASN A 459 20.39 29.05 9.80
CA ASN A 459 21.22 30.21 9.46
C ASN A 459 22.56 29.76 8.88
N SER A 460 23.23 28.79 9.51
CA SER A 460 24.52 28.30 9.01
C SER A 460 24.38 27.58 7.67
N LEU A 461 23.31 26.80 7.47
CA LEU A 461 23.07 26.15 6.18
C LEU A 461 22.69 27.14 5.07
N ALA A 462 21.88 28.16 5.39
CA ALA A 462 21.54 29.21 4.42
C ALA A 462 22.79 29.97 3.96
N ALA A 463 23.69 30.29 4.91
CA ALA A 463 24.98 30.91 4.59
C ALA A 463 25.85 30.00 3.71
N GLN A 464 25.97 28.70 4.03
CA GLN A 464 26.70 27.73 3.19
C GLN A 464 26.15 27.65 1.76
N PHE A 465 24.84 27.85 1.59
CA PHE A 465 24.19 27.80 0.28
C PHE A 465 24.20 29.13 -0.47
N ASN A 466 24.84 30.18 0.10
CA ASN A 466 24.75 31.55 -0.40
C ASN A 466 23.29 31.98 -0.65
N SER A 467 22.41 31.65 0.31
CA SER A 467 20.97 31.93 0.25
C SER A 467 20.49 32.55 1.57
N ASN A 468 19.24 32.99 1.61
CA ASN A 468 18.63 33.48 2.84
C ASN A 468 17.77 32.40 3.52
N THR A 469 17.57 32.56 4.83
CA THR A 469 16.84 31.60 5.66
C THR A 469 15.38 31.45 5.24
N ALA A 470 14.77 32.51 4.71
CA ALA A 470 13.40 32.49 4.20
C ALA A 470 13.29 31.60 2.94
N HIS A 471 14.25 31.68 2.03
CA HIS A 471 14.30 30.86 0.81
C HIS A 471 14.56 29.39 1.14
N LEU A 472 15.55 29.11 1.98
CA LEU A 472 15.86 27.74 2.39
C LEU A 472 14.70 27.11 3.16
N SER A 473 14.12 27.83 4.12
CA SER A 473 12.95 27.36 4.87
C SER A 473 11.75 27.18 3.97
N TYR A 474 11.51 28.10 3.02
CA TYR A 474 10.43 27.96 2.04
C TYR A 474 10.62 26.72 1.16
N VAL A 475 11.81 26.46 0.63
CA VAL A 475 12.08 25.29 -0.21
C VAL A 475 11.97 23.99 0.61
N ILE A 476 12.52 23.93 1.82
CA ILE A 476 12.41 22.74 2.68
C ILE A 476 10.92 22.51 3.05
N ASN A 477 10.20 23.54 3.49
CA ASN A 477 8.79 23.44 3.83
C ASN A 477 7.91 23.10 2.62
N SER A 478 8.21 23.62 1.42
CA SER A 478 7.36 23.41 0.24
C SER A 478 7.67 22.12 -0.52
N LYS A 479 8.94 21.70 -0.56
CA LYS A 479 9.40 20.53 -1.35
C LYS A 479 9.63 19.29 -0.50
N LYS A 480 10.14 19.45 0.73
CA LYS A 480 10.34 18.34 1.68
C LYS A 480 9.16 18.20 2.67
N ASN A 481 8.30 19.23 2.76
CA ASN A 481 7.08 19.25 3.56
C ASN A 481 7.29 19.00 5.07
N VAL A 482 8.43 19.45 5.57
CA VAL A 482 8.83 19.36 6.97
C VAL A 482 9.53 20.66 7.37
N ARG A 483 9.53 20.99 8.66
CA ARG A 483 10.35 22.10 9.18
C ARG A 483 11.83 21.70 9.13
N PHE A 484 12.73 22.68 9.03
CA PHE A 484 14.18 22.47 8.99
C PHE A 484 14.69 21.48 10.06
N SER A 485 14.27 21.65 11.32
CA SER A 485 14.70 20.75 12.41
C SER A 485 14.26 19.30 12.19
N ALA A 486 13.04 19.09 11.70
CA ALA A 486 12.53 17.75 11.39
C ALA A 486 13.27 17.12 10.20
N TYR A 487 13.58 17.92 9.17
CA TYR A 487 14.38 17.49 8.02
C TYR A 487 15.76 16.99 8.43
N ILE A 488 16.50 17.76 9.22
CA ILE A 488 17.84 17.37 9.69
C ILE A 488 17.76 16.14 10.59
N ASN A 489 16.81 16.10 11.52
CA ASN A 489 16.64 14.96 12.42
C ASN A 489 16.30 13.66 11.66
N GLU A 490 15.49 13.74 10.60
CA GLU A 490 15.20 12.57 9.75
C GLU A 490 16.48 12.01 9.10
N LEU A 491 17.33 12.88 8.55
CA LEU A 491 18.61 12.48 7.96
C LEU A 491 19.54 11.83 8.99
N ARG A 492 19.65 12.43 10.19
CA ARG A 492 20.47 11.93 11.29
C ARG A 492 20.00 10.56 11.79
N ILE A 493 18.69 10.40 12.01
CA ILE A 493 18.13 9.11 12.45
C ILE A 493 18.28 8.05 11.36
N LYS A 494 18.05 8.39 10.09
CA LYS A 494 18.27 7.46 8.97
C LYS A 494 19.73 6.99 8.89
N TYR A 495 20.68 7.89 9.10
CA TYR A 495 22.11 7.59 9.11
C TYR A 495 22.47 6.58 10.21
N ILE A 496 22.10 6.86 11.46
CA ILE A 496 22.45 5.96 12.57
C ILE A 496 21.70 4.64 12.53
N THR A 497 20.44 4.63 12.08
CA THR A 497 19.70 3.39 11.82
C THR A 497 20.42 2.53 10.77
N ASN A 498 20.98 3.15 9.73
CA ASN A 498 21.79 2.44 8.74
C ASN A 498 23.07 1.86 9.37
N LEU A 499 23.79 2.64 10.17
CA LEU A 499 25.01 2.17 10.86
C LEU A 499 24.73 0.99 11.81
N ILE A 500 23.71 1.10 12.67
CA ILE A 500 23.29 0.00 13.56
C ILE A 500 22.93 -1.26 12.76
N SER A 501 22.32 -1.07 11.58
CA SER A 501 21.89 -2.18 10.72
C SER A 501 23.06 -2.85 10.00
N THR A 502 24.06 -2.09 9.57
CA THR A 502 25.12 -2.54 8.65
C THR A 502 26.43 -2.89 9.35
N ASP A 503 26.80 -2.19 10.42
CA ASP A 503 28.06 -2.37 11.13
C ASP A 503 27.79 -2.80 12.58
N SER A 504 28.29 -3.98 12.93
CA SER A 504 28.03 -4.62 14.23
C SER A 504 28.61 -3.84 15.40
N LYS A 505 29.64 -3.00 15.20
CA LYS A 505 30.27 -2.23 16.28
C LYS A 505 29.29 -1.28 16.95
N TYR A 506 28.40 -0.64 16.18
CA TYR A 506 27.43 0.32 16.70
C TYR A 506 26.34 -0.33 17.54
N ARG A 507 26.18 -1.65 17.48
CA ARG A 507 25.21 -2.40 18.30
C ARG A 507 25.68 -2.59 19.74
N ASN A 508 26.92 -2.23 20.02
CA ASN A 508 27.51 -2.24 21.36
C ASN A 508 27.66 -0.82 21.92
N TYR A 509 27.26 0.21 21.16
CA TYR A 509 27.30 1.59 21.62
C TYR A 509 26.14 1.87 22.58
N THR A 510 26.39 2.74 23.54
CA THR A 510 25.32 3.28 24.40
C THR A 510 24.40 4.17 23.58
N VAL A 511 23.18 4.38 24.05
CA VAL A 511 22.20 5.27 23.40
C VAL A 511 22.76 6.70 23.29
N GLU A 512 23.51 7.12 24.30
CA GLU A 512 24.24 8.39 24.35
C GLU A 512 25.32 8.48 23.26
N ALA A 513 26.10 7.41 23.05
CA ALA A 513 27.11 7.37 22.00
C ALA A 513 26.47 7.42 20.60
N LEU A 514 25.39 6.66 20.38
CA LEU A 514 24.65 6.67 19.11
C LEU A 514 24.05 8.05 18.79
N ALA A 515 23.56 8.76 19.82
CA ALA A 515 23.08 10.13 19.66
C ALA A 515 24.21 11.06 19.18
N LYS A 516 25.41 10.95 19.77
CA LYS A 516 26.58 11.74 19.37
C LYS A 516 27.03 11.44 17.94
N GLU A 517 27.07 10.16 17.55
CA GLU A 517 27.44 9.73 16.18
C GLU A 517 26.56 10.33 15.08
N CYS A 518 25.30 10.64 15.40
CA CYS A 518 24.39 11.30 14.46
C CYS A 518 24.19 12.80 14.72
N GLY A 519 25.01 13.44 15.55
CA GLY A 519 24.94 14.88 15.80
C GLY A 519 23.73 15.32 16.66
N ILE A 520 23.12 14.41 17.41
CA ILE A 520 22.03 14.72 18.36
C ILE A 520 22.60 14.84 19.78
N VAL A 521 22.47 16.03 20.36
CA VAL A 521 23.09 16.38 21.65
C VAL A 521 22.46 15.63 22.83
N SER A 522 21.13 15.49 22.85
CA SER A 522 20.41 14.92 23.99
C SER A 522 19.95 13.49 23.73
N ARG A 523 20.29 12.57 24.64
CA ARG A 523 19.81 11.18 24.67
C ARG A 523 18.28 11.09 24.63
N GLN A 524 17.59 11.92 25.41
CA GLN A 524 16.12 11.90 25.44
C GLN A 524 15.52 12.33 24.09
N SER A 525 16.10 13.37 23.47
CA SER A 525 15.69 13.81 22.14
C SER A 525 15.95 12.73 21.09
N PHE A 526 17.12 12.09 21.15
CA PHE A 526 17.48 10.98 20.29
C PHE A 526 16.50 9.82 20.41
N THR A 527 16.24 9.32 21.62
CA THR A 527 15.31 8.21 21.84
C THR A 527 13.91 8.52 21.31
N LYS A 528 13.38 9.72 21.59
CA LYS A 528 12.05 10.14 21.10
C LYS A 528 12.00 10.18 19.57
N GLN A 529 13.01 10.77 18.93
CA GLN A 529 13.05 10.88 17.47
C GLN A 529 13.28 9.51 16.81
N PHE A 530 14.16 8.69 17.36
CA PHE A 530 14.43 7.34 16.89
C PHE A 530 13.17 6.48 16.99
N GLN A 531 12.47 6.51 18.12
CA GLN A 531 11.22 5.78 18.31
C GLN A 531 10.11 6.30 17.40
N SER A 532 9.99 7.62 17.22
CA SER A 532 9.03 8.19 16.28
C SER A 532 9.29 7.76 14.83
N PHE A 533 10.55 7.56 14.45
CA PHE A 533 10.93 7.21 13.08
C PHE A 533 10.91 5.70 12.80
N ASN A 534 11.35 4.89 13.76
CA ASN A 534 11.53 3.45 13.62
C ASN A 534 10.43 2.62 14.30
N GLY A 535 9.58 3.23 15.14
CA GLY A 535 8.52 2.55 15.88
C GLY A 535 8.97 1.83 17.15
N SER A 536 10.28 1.70 17.38
CA SER A 536 10.90 1.08 18.55
C SER A 536 12.02 1.94 19.11
N THR A 537 12.33 1.78 20.40
CA THR A 537 13.46 2.48 21.04
C THR A 537 14.79 1.98 20.45
N PRO A 538 15.89 2.77 20.55
CA PRO A 538 17.20 2.33 20.07
C PRO A 538 17.64 0.97 20.65
N SER A 539 17.37 0.72 21.93
CA SER A 539 17.73 -0.53 22.60
C SER A 539 16.93 -1.73 22.07
N GLU A 540 15.61 -1.58 21.90
CA GLU A 540 14.76 -2.60 21.29
C GLU A 540 15.18 -2.89 19.86
N PHE A 541 15.43 -1.84 19.07
CA PHE A 541 15.90 -1.96 17.69
C PHE A 541 17.24 -2.72 17.62
N ILE A 542 18.19 -2.43 18.51
CA ILE A 542 19.46 -3.17 18.58
C ILE A 542 19.23 -4.65 18.93
N GLN A 543 18.33 -4.95 19.86
CA GLN A 543 18.00 -6.34 20.20
C GLN A 543 17.36 -7.08 19.01
N GLU A 544 16.42 -6.44 18.32
CA GLU A 544 15.80 -6.99 17.11
C GLU A 544 16.83 -7.23 16.01
N VAL A 545 17.73 -6.27 15.80
CA VAL A 545 18.82 -6.40 14.84
C VAL A 545 19.77 -7.54 15.26
N LYS A 546 20.09 -7.71 16.55
CA LYS A 546 20.90 -8.82 17.06
C LYS A 546 20.21 -10.17 16.85
N LYS A 547 18.91 -10.29 17.14
CA LYS A 547 18.10 -11.50 16.86
C LYS A 547 18.05 -11.83 15.37
N CYS A 548 17.81 -10.81 14.54
CA CYS A 548 17.89 -10.95 13.10
C CYS A 548 19.32 -11.33 12.65
N SER A 549 20.35 -10.90 13.37
CA SER A 549 21.72 -11.33 13.14
C SER A 549 21.99 -12.74 13.60
N VAL A 550 21.09 -13.40 14.34
CA VAL A 550 21.16 -14.83 14.65
C VAL A 550 20.44 -15.62 13.56
N GLU A 551 19.26 -15.19 13.10
CA GLU A 551 18.63 -15.74 11.87
C GLU A 551 19.55 -15.64 10.65
N VAL A 552 20.35 -14.56 10.62
CA VAL A 552 21.50 -14.42 9.73
C VAL A 552 22.62 -15.31 10.29
N ASN A 553 23.32 -15.09 11.40
CA ASN A 553 24.52 -15.86 11.81
C ASN A 553 24.39 -17.38 12.09
N ILE A 554 23.21 -17.99 12.12
CA ILE A 554 23.08 -19.45 11.87
C ILE A 554 23.75 -19.82 10.52
N LEU A 555 24.01 -18.82 9.65
CA LEU A 555 24.88 -18.78 8.47
C LEU A 555 26.36 -19.15 8.64
N GLN A 556 26.92 -19.27 9.86
CA GLN A 556 28.38 -19.35 10.08
C GLN A 556 28.89 -20.53 10.91
N ASN A 557 28.02 -21.42 11.42
CA ASN A 557 28.46 -22.68 12.02
C ASN A 557 28.12 -23.87 11.13
#